data_AF-A0A1Z1W2X4-F1
#
_entry.id   AF-A0A1Z1W2X4-F1
#
_cell.length_a   1.000
_cell.length_b   1.000
_cell.length_c   1.000
_cell.angle_alpha   90.00
_cell.angle_beta   90.00
_cell.angle_gamma   90.00
#
_symmetry.space_group_name_H-M   'P 1'
#
loop_
_entity.id
_entity.type
_entity.pdbx_description
1 polymer ?
#
loop_
_entity_poly.entity_id
_entity_poly.type
_entity_poly.pdbx_seq_one_letter_code
_entity_poly.pdbx_strand_id
1 'polypeptide(L)'
;MSASTKPRARWRKAATSVGVTGAFAGLVLGGVSAGAAGAAAQDEKSPRSASAGPFAFHGASGSGKARISGKYQYWYAGSVHGRAFYDGKFSGARAQDRAAGDGYEAVLALKYDEFNGGRWRTVKNRVAVVNSTKSWSFRGKDKVVAYACDRKVGTKRLLNCKPWRF
;
A
#
# COMPACT_ATOMS: atom_id res chain seq x y z
N MET A 1 35.40 -12.56 -38.25
CA MET A 1 36.08 -11.26 -38.06
C MET A 1 35.09 -10.13 -38.36
N SER A 2 35.26 -8.99 -37.69
CA SER A 2 34.54 -7.72 -37.83
C SER A 2 33.23 -7.52 -37.06
N ALA A 3 33.39 -6.86 -35.91
CA ALA A 3 32.40 -6.03 -35.23
C ALA A 3 32.28 -4.66 -35.94
N SER A 4 31.12 -4.01 -35.82
CA SER A 4 31.05 -2.54 -35.87
C SER A 4 29.81 -2.02 -35.12
N THR A 5 29.93 -0.80 -34.58
CA THR A 5 29.20 -0.28 -33.43
C THR A 5 28.60 1.10 -33.76
N LYS A 6 27.35 1.36 -33.33
CA LYS A 6 26.73 2.70 -32.98
C LYS A 6 26.50 3.71 -34.14
N PRO A 7 25.62 4.76 -34.01
CA PRO A 7 25.27 5.50 -32.78
C PRO A 7 23.79 5.93 -32.56
N ARG A 8 23.59 6.47 -31.35
CA ARG A 8 22.40 7.16 -30.80
C ARG A 8 22.13 8.51 -31.49
N ALA A 9 20.86 8.87 -31.69
CA ALA A 9 20.44 10.24 -31.97
C ALA A 9 19.49 10.76 -30.89
N ARG A 10 19.93 11.80 -30.18
CA ARG A 10 19.13 12.68 -29.32
C ARG A 10 18.30 13.61 -30.22
N TRP A 11 17.01 13.75 -29.96
CA TRP A 11 16.21 14.83 -30.54
C TRP A 11 15.87 15.89 -29.50
N ARG A 12 16.03 17.13 -29.96
CA ARG A 12 16.03 18.39 -29.21
C ARG A 12 14.61 18.93 -29.06
N LYS A 13 14.48 19.82 -28.08
CA LYS A 13 13.35 20.71 -27.79
C LYS A 13 12.84 21.43 -29.04
N ALA A 14 11.52 21.61 -29.11
CA ALA A 14 10.89 22.72 -29.83
C ALA A 14 10.02 23.48 -28.82
N ALA A 15 10.33 24.76 -28.65
CA ALA A 15 9.46 25.75 -28.01
C ALA A 15 8.54 26.32 -29.09
N THR A 16 7.30 26.66 -28.71
CA THR A 16 6.48 27.59 -29.50
C THR A 16 5.66 28.41 -28.53
N SER A 17 5.96 29.70 -28.55
CA SER A 17 5.31 30.80 -27.84
C SER A 17 3.93 31.11 -28.43
N VAL A 18 2.97 31.44 -27.57
CA VAL A 18 1.83 32.29 -27.93
C VAL A 18 1.73 33.36 -26.84
N GLY A 19 1.97 34.60 -27.23
CA GLY A 19 1.76 35.78 -26.40
C GLY A 19 0.30 36.22 -26.45
N VAL A 20 -0.17 36.82 -25.36
CA VAL A 20 -1.24 37.82 -25.38
C VAL A 20 -0.80 38.96 -24.45
N THR A 21 -0.66 40.12 -25.06
CA THR A 21 -0.47 41.44 -24.47
C THR A 21 -1.73 41.88 -23.74
N GLY A 22 -1.56 42.49 -22.57
CA GLY A 22 -2.64 43.15 -21.84
C GLY A 22 -2.08 43.94 -20.67
N ALA A 23 -1.68 45.18 -20.95
CA ALA A 23 -1.25 46.14 -19.94
C ALA A 23 -2.47 46.76 -19.26
N PHE A 24 -2.53 46.67 -17.93
CA PHE A 24 -3.31 47.60 -17.10
C PHE A 24 -2.43 48.02 -15.93
N ALA A 25 -2.02 49.29 -15.97
CA ALA A 25 -1.42 49.99 -14.85
C ALA A 25 -2.52 50.31 -13.83
N GLY A 26 -2.31 49.90 -12.59
CA GLY A 26 -3.19 50.20 -11.46
C GLY A 26 -2.39 50.19 -10.18
N LEU A 27 -1.84 51.36 -9.84
CA LEU A 27 -1.13 51.65 -8.61
C LEU A 27 -2.14 51.79 -7.47
N VAL A 28 -2.10 50.91 -6.46
CA VAL A 28 -2.77 51.14 -5.17
C VAL A 28 -1.73 50.93 -4.06
N LEU A 29 -1.24 52.05 -3.54
CA LEU A 29 -0.64 52.11 -2.21
C LEU A 29 -1.75 52.00 -1.16
N GLY A 30 -1.55 51.18 -0.14
CA GLY A 30 -2.20 51.38 1.16
C GLY A 30 -2.58 50.11 1.92
N GLY A 31 -1.92 49.89 3.06
CA GLY A 31 -2.63 49.44 4.25
C GLY A 31 -2.48 47.98 4.68
N VAL A 32 -1.51 47.75 5.57
CA VAL A 32 -1.57 46.94 6.80
C VAL A 32 -2.42 45.65 6.78
N SER A 33 -1.75 44.50 6.89
CA SER A 33 -1.96 43.57 8.01
C SER A 33 -0.83 42.54 8.03
N ALA A 34 -0.02 42.63 9.08
CA ALA A 34 0.90 41.58 9.48
C ALA A 34 0.09 40.32 9.79
N GLY A 35 0.08 39.38 8.86
CA GLY A 35 -0.37 38.00 9.07
C GLY A 35 0.83 37.09 8.87
N ALA A 36 1.61 36.89 9.93
CA ALA A 36 2.67 35.91 9.94
C ALA A 36 2.07 34.54 9.62
N ALA A 37 2.32 34.05 8.39
CA ALA A 37 2.02 32.69 7.99
C ALA A 37 2.99 31.74 8.73
N GLY A 38 2.70 31.49 10.00
CA GLY A 38 3.31 30.43 10.80
C GLY A 38 2.75 29.08 10.37
N ALA A 39 3.13 28.61 9.18
CA ALA A 39 2.91 27.25 8.73
C ALA A 39 4.26 26.57 8.58
N ALA A 40 4.79 26.08 9.71
CA ALA A 40 5.91 25.14 9.70
C ALA A 40 5.61 24.05 10.74
N ALA A 41 5.06 22.97 10.20
CA ALA A 41 5.16 21.59 10.64
C ALA A 41 5.58 21.40 12.11
N GLN A 42 4.60 21.03 12.94
CA GLN A 42 4.91 20.23 14.11
C GLN A 42 5.52 18.92 13.62
N ASP A 43 6.84 18.86 13.65
CA ASP A 43 7.63 17.63 13.62
C ASP A 43 7.40 16.91 14.95
N GLU A 44 6.17 16.45 15.17
CA GLU A 44 5.88 15.43 16.17
C GLU A 44 6.50 14.15 15.66
N LYS A 45 7.80 14.01 15.91
CA LYS A 45 8.52 12.76 15.98
C LYS A 45 7.92 11.94 17.12
N SER A 46 6.70 11.44 16.87
CA SER A 46 5.97 10.55 17.75
C SER A 46 6.90 9.39 18.08
N PRO A 47 7.19 9.13 19.37
CA PRO A 47 8.07 8.04 19.74
C PRO A 47 7.42 6.76 19.23
N ARG A 48 8.07 6.08 18.27
CA ARG A 48 7.68 4.75 17.76
C ARG A 48 7.56 3.81 18.95
N SER A 49 6.35 3.71 19.51
CA SER A 49 6.05 2.89 20.67
C SER A 49 6.02 1.43 20.22
N ALA A 50 6.72 0.58 20.96
CA ALA A 50 6.73 -0.88 20.91
C ALA A 50 6.60 -1.49 19.49
N SER A 51 7.74 -1.79 18.87
CA SER A 51 7.79 -2.73 17.74
C SER A 51 7.47 -4.12 18.25
N ALA A 52 6.39 -4.71 17.77
CA ALA A 52 6.17 -6.13 18.00
C ALA A 52 7.27 -6.90 17.24
N GLY A 53 7.84 -7.93 17.87
CA GLY A 53 8.78 -8.82 17.19
C GLY A 53 8.15 -9.44 15.93
N PRO A 54 8.92 -9.84 14.92
CA PRO A 54 8.36 -10.48 13.74
C PRO A 54 7.77 -11.86 14.09
N PHE A 55 6.47 -12.06 13.82
CA PHE A 55 5.78 -13.33 14.02
C PHE A 55 5.68 -14.10 12.71
N ALA A 56 5.95 -15.40 12.74
CA ALA A 56 5.69 -16.26 11.59
C ALA A 56 4.19 -16.56 11.49
N PHE A 57 3.63 -16.45 10.30
CA PHE A 57 2.26 -16.90 10.01
C PHE A 57 2.28 -18.02 9.00
N HIS A 58 1.34 -18.95 9.14
CA HIS A 58 1.08 -20.02 8.20
C HIS A 58 -0.39 -20.41 8.28
N GLY A 59 -1.00 -20.74 7.15
CA GLY A 59 -2.42 -21.10 7.11
C GLY A 59 -2.77 -21.86 5.85
N ALA A 60 -3.93 -22.49 5.87
CA ALA A 60 -4.50 -23.15 4.70
C ALA A 60 -5.95 -22.70 4.50
N SER A 61 -6.43 -22.70 3.25
CA SER A 61 -7.84 -22.46 2.93
C SER A 61 -8.71 -23.59 3.50
N GLY A 62 -10.03 -23.36 3.51
CA GLY A 62 -11.02 -24.35 3.96
C GLY A 62 -11.00 -25.64 3.14
N SER A 63 -10.55 -25.60 1.88
CA SER A 63 -10.34 -26.79 1.05
C SER A 63 -9.00 -27.48 1.29
N GLY A 64 -8.05 -26.83 1.98
CA GLY A 64 -6.68 -27.31 2.17
C GLY A 64 -5.76 -27.17 0.95
N LYS A 65 -6.25 -26.66 -0.18
CA LYS A 65 -5.52 -26.55 -1.44
C LYS A 65 -4.59 -25.33 -1.48
N ALA A 66 -5.06 -24.18 -1.04
CA ALA A 66 -4.23 -22.99 -0.88
C ALA A 66 -3.54 -22.99 0.48
N ARG A 67 -2.23 -22.71 0.48
CA ARG A 67 -1.44 -22.43 1.68
C ARG A 67 -0.89 -21.02 1.63
N ILE A 68 -0.88 -20.35 2.78
CA ILE A 68 -0.18 -19.09 2.97
C ILE A 68 0.91 -19.25 4.03
N SER A 69 1.98 -18.49 3.91
CA SER A 69 3.01 -18.39 4.95
C SER A 69 3.77 -17.07 4.85
N GLY A 70 4.52 -16.71 5.89
CA GLY A 70 5.42 -15.56 5.88
C GLY A 70 5.74 -15.05 7.28
N LYS A 71 6.29 -13.85 7.37
CA LYS A 71 6.47 -13.12 8.63
C LYS A 71 5.66 -11.83 8.62
N TYR A 72 5.03 -11.53 9.75
CA TYR A 72 4.29 -10.30 10.00
C TYR A 72 4.95 -9.53 11.13
N GLN A 73 5.13 -8.24 10.94
CA GLN A 73 5.65 -7.34 11.95
C GLN A 73 4.83 -6.06 11.95
N TYR A 74 4.55 -5.50 13.12
CA TYR A 74 3.83 -4.24 13.25
C TYR A 74 4.37 -3.42 14.42
N TRP A 75 4.10 -2.12 14.39
CA TRP A 75 4.45 -1.19 15.45
C TRP A 75 3.34 -0.14 15.56
N TYR A 76 3.16 0.37 16.78
CA TYR A 76 2.19 1.45 17.01
C TYR A 76 2.62 2.69 16.22
N ALA A 77 1.65 3.28 15.51
CA ALA A 77 1.88 4.46 14.68
C ALA A 77 1.09 5.68 15.17
N GLY A 78 0.03 5.48 15.95
CA GLY A 78 -0.75 6.56 16.55
C GLY A 78 -2.18 6.15 16.88
N SER A 79 -3.03 7.14 17.14
CA SER A 79 -4.46 6.96 17.40
C SER A 79 -5.26 8.04 16.70
N VAL A 80 -6.45 7.69 16.18
CA VAL A 80 -7.41 8.63 15.58
C VAL A 80 -8.80 8.36 16.17
N HIS A 81 -9.44 9.40 16.72
CA HIS A 81 -10.73 9.31 17.42
C HIS A 81 -10.76 8.19 18.49
N GLY A 82 -9.71 8.11 19.30
CA GLY A 82 -9.59 7.13 20.38
C GLY A 82 -9.28 5.70 19.92
N ARG A 83 -9.05 5.48 18.61
CA ARG A 83 -8.72 4.17 18.05
C ARG A 83 -7.28 4.12 17.56
N ALA A 84 -6.51 3.20 18.12
CA ALA A 84 -5.12 2.96 17.73
C ALA A 84 -5.00 2.49 16.28
N PHE A 85 -3.90 2.85 15.65
CA PHE A 85 -3.51 2.39 14.32
C PHE A 85 -2.03 2.04 14.27
N TYR A 86 -1.70 1.15 13.34
CA TYR A 86 -0.41 0.50 13.25
C TYR A 86 0.14 0.60 11.84
N ASP A 87 1.45 0.73 11.81
CA ASP A 87 2.26 0.51 10.62
C ASP A 87 2.89 -0.87 10.74
N GLY A 88 3.29 -1.45 9.62
CA GLY A 88 3.91 -2.76 9.66
C GLY A 88 4.37 -3.27 8.32
N LYS A 89 4.78 -4.53 8.29
CA LYS A 89 5.24 -5.20 7.08
C LYS A 89 4.96 -6.69 7.10
N PHE A 90 4.81 -7.21 5.89
CA PHE A 90 4.81 -8.62 5.55
C PHE A 90 6.13 -8.93 4.85
N SER A 91 6.85 -9.94 5.33
CA SER A 91 8.13 -10.38 4.76
C SER A 91 8.03 -11.84 4.34
N GLY A 92 8.43 -12.12 3.09
CA GLY A 92 8.36 -13.46 2.51
C GLY A 92 6.94 -14.04 2.50
N ALA A 93 5.93 -13.18 2.35
CA ALA A 93 4.54 -13.61 2.36
C ALA A 93 4.24 -14.37 1.07
N ARG A 94 3.94 -15.65 1.22
CA ARG A 94 3.76 -16.61 0.13
C ARG A 94 2.31 -17.09 0.11
N ALA A 95 1.78 -17.24 -1.09
CA ALA A 95 0.60 -18.03 -1.37
C ALA A 95 1.02 -19.16 -2.32
N GLN A 96 0.75 -20.41 -1.93
CA GLN A 96 1.15 -21.58 -2.68
C GLN A 96 -0.06 -22.49 -2.87
N ASP A 97 -0.31 -22.84 -4.13
CA ASP A 97 -1.26 -23.88 -4.47
C ASP A 97 -0.61 -25.27 -4.31
N ARG A 98 -1.32 -26.20 -3.68
CA ARG A 98 -0.91 -27.59 -3.50
C ARG A 98 -1.48 -28.52 -4.56
N ALA A 99 -2.51 -28.10 -5.29
CA ALA A 99 -3.28 -28.94 -6.21
C ALA A 99 -3.14 -28.42 -7.65
N ALA A 100 -1.95 -28.55 -8.22
CA ALA A 100 -1.68 -28.07 -9.57
C ALA A 100 -2.64 -28.69 -10.60
N GLY A 101 -3.19 -27.86 -11.49
CA GLY A 101 -4.04 -28.29 -12.61
C GLY A 101 -5.54 -28.39 -12.31
N ASP A 102 -5.99 -28.06 -11.10
CA ASP A 102 -7.41 -28.12 -10.73
C ASP A 102 -8.23 -26.86 -11.09
N GLY A 103 -7.58 -25.87 -11.70
CA GLY A 103 -8.19 -24.60 -12.10
C GLY A 103 -8.34 -23.58 -10.97
N TYR A 104 -7.70 -23.78 -9.82
CA TYR A 104 -7.66 -22.84 -8.72
C TYR A 104 -6.27 -22.23 -8.49
N GLU A 105 -6.26 -21.08 -7.83
CA GLU A 105 -5.06 -20.37 -7.41
C GLU A 105 -5.10 -20.16 -5.90
N ALA A 106 -3.94 -20.28 -5.25
CA ALA A 106 -3.80 -19.90 -3.86
C ALA A 106 -3.72 -18.38 -3.73
N VAL A 107 -4.52 -17.83 -2.82
CA VAL A 107 -4.58 -16.40 -2.55
C VAL A 107 -4.34 -16.10 -1.07
N LEU A 108 -3.39 -15.20 -0.82
CA LEU A 108 -3.30 -14.47 0.44
C LEU A 108 -4.12 -13.18 0.30
N ALA A 109 -5.23 -13.13 1.02
CA ALA A 109 -6.07 -11.94 1.11
C ALA A 109 -5.96 -11.30 2.49
N LEU A 110 -6.27 -10.01 2.57
CA LEU A 110 -6.25 -9.24 3.81
C LEU A 110 -7.64 -8.66 4.11
N LYS A 111 -7.92 -8.56 5.41
CA LYS A 111 -8.92 -7.67 5.99
C LYS A 111 -8.20 -6.72 6.94
N TYR A 112 -8.56 -5.45 6.91
CA TYR A 112 -8.07 -4.45 7.86
C TYR A 112 -9.05 -3.29 7.91
N ASP A 113 -8.96 -2.49 8.97
CA ASP A 113 -9.61 -1.20 9.05
C ASP A 113 -8.60 -0.11 8.71
N GLU A 114 -9.04 0.89 7.96
CA GLU A 114 -8.26 2.08 7.64
C GLU A 114 -9.07 3.35 7.88
N PHE A 115 -8.40 4.41 8.31
CA PHE A 115 -9.02 5.72 8.45
C PHE A 115 -8.92 6.48 7.12
N ASN A 116 -10.05 6.76 6.48
CA ASN A 116 -10.09 7.43 5.19
C ASN A 116 -11.35 8.31 5.06
N GLY A 117 -11.15 9.58 4.71
CA GLY A 117 -12.23 10.57 4.59
C GLY A 117 -12.95 10.84 5.91
N GLY A 118 -12.19 11.01 7.00
CA GLY A 118 -12.75 11.34 8.33
C GLY A 118 -13.44 10.18 9.05
N ARG A 119 -13.38 8.95 8.53
CA ARG A 119 -14.02 7.78 9.16
C ARG A 119 -13.20 6.50 9.02
N TRP A 120 -13.38 5.62 9.99
CA TRP A 120 -12.88 4.25 9.93
C TRP A 120 -13.69 3.42 8.93
N ARG A 121 -13.01 2.71 8.03
CA ARG A 121 -13.62 1.81 7.05
C ARG A 121 -12.95 0.44 7.10
N THR A 122 -13.76 -0.61 7.07
CA THR A 122 -13.26 -1.98 6.91
C THR A 122 -13.04 -2.31 5.45
N VAL A 123 -11.80 -2.59 5.08
CA VAL A 123 -11.44 -3.21 3.80
C VAL A 123 -11.46 -4.73 3.99
N LYS A 124 -12.24 -5.42 3.16
CA LYS A 124 -12.32 -6.89 3.13
C LYS A 124 -11.82 -7.41 1.79
N ASN A 125 -11.39 -8.67 1.75
CA ASN A 125 -11.03 -9.38 0.52
C ASN A 125 -9.94 -8.69 -0.32
N ARG A 126 -9.02 -7.95 0.31
CA ARG A 126 -7.92 -7.31 -0.40
C ARG A 126 -6.89 -8.36 -0.78
N VAL A 127 -6.88 -8.75 -2.06
CA VAL A 127 -5.87 -9.67 -2.61
C VAL A 127 -4.49 -9.03 -2.49
N ALA A 128 -3.58 -9.71 -1.80
CA ALA A 128 -2.21 -9.24 -1.60
C ALA A 128 -1.19 -10.08 -2.36
N VAL A 129 -1.39 -11.41 -2.39
CA VAL A 129 -0.51 -12.37 -3.08
C VAL A 129 -1.38 -13.44 -3.77
N VAL A 130 -1.00 -13.82 -4.98
CA VAL A 130 -1.64 -14.90 -5.75
C VAL A 130 -0.53 -15.80 -6.25
N ASN A 131 -0.56 -17.08 -5.87
CA ASN A 131 0.35 -18.14 -6.28
C ASN A 131 1.83 -17.69 -6.47
N SER A 132 2.33 -16.92 -5.51
CA SER A 132 3.63 -16.25 -5.59
C SER A 132 4.13 -15.89 -4.19
N THR A 133 5.28 -15.23 -4.12
CA THR A 133 5.83 -14.69 -2.88
C THR A 133 6.04 -13.19 -3.04
N LYS A 134 5.66 -12.41 -2.02
CA LYS A 134 5.80 -10.96 -2.00
C LYS A 134 6.13 -10.47 -0.59
N SER A 135 6.87 -9.36 -0.51
CA SER A 135 7.04 -8.60 0.72
C SER A 135 6.53 -7.18 0.51
N TRP A 136 5.89 -6.60 1.51
CA TRP A 136 5.39 -5.22 1.45
C TRP A 136 5.21 -4.63 2.84
N SER A 137 5.18 -3.31 2.91
CA SER A 137 4.82 -2.58 4.12
C SER A 137 3.41 -2.03 4.00
N PHE A 138 2.74 -1.80 5.14
CA PHE A 138 1.47 -1.11 5.23
C PHE A 138 1.58 0.02 6.27
N ARG A 139 0.69 1.01 6.14
CA ARG A 139 0.60 2.14 7.06
C ARG A 139 -0.82 2.45 7.46
N GLY A 140 -1.00 2.95 8.68
CA GLY A 140 -2.28 3.46 9.17
C GLY A 140 -3.39 2.42 9.16
N LYS A 141 -3.08 1.16 9.51
CA LYS A 141 -4.06 0.06 9.52
C LYS A 141 -4.35 -0.39 10.95
N ASP A 142 -5.57 -0.84 11.17
CA ASP A 142 -5.97 -1.52 12.41
C ASP A 142 -6.63 -2.87 12.08
N LYS A 143 -6.66 -3.80 13.04
CA LYS A 143 -7.29 -5.13 12.93
C LYS A 143 -6.90 -5.88 11.65
N VAL A 144 -5.60 -5.92 11.35
CA VAL A 144 -5.06 -6.64 10.18
C VAL A 144 -5.24 -8.14 10.40
N VAL A 145 -5.91 -8.80 9.45
CA VAL A 145 -6.15 -10.26 9.44
C VAL A 145 -5.79 -10.78 8.05
N ALA A 146 -4.95 -11.81 7.99
CA ALA A 146 -4.70 -12.53 6.74
C ALA A 146 -5.71 -13.66 6.54
N TYR A 147 -5.99 -13.99 5.28
CA TYR A 147 -6.84 -15.10 4.89
C TYR A 147 -6.11 -15.94 3.86
N ALA A 148 -6.19 -17.25 4.04
CA ALA A 148 -5.87 -18.21 3.00
C ALA A 148 -7.15 -18.53 2.25
N CYS A 149 -7.20 -18.21 0.96
CA CYS A 149 -8.36 -18.43 0.11
C CYS A 149 -7.97 -19.18 -1.15
N ASP A 150 -8.94 -19.89 -1.72
CA ASP A 150 -8.85 -20.37 -3.09
C ASP A 150 -9.49 -19.33 -4.02
N ARG A 151 -9.03 -19.27 -5.26
CA ARG A 151 -9.65 -18.45 -6.31
C ARG A 151 -9.65 -19.22 -7.62
N LYS A 152 -10.80 -19.33 -8.28
CA LYS A 152 -10.84 -19.94 -9.62
C LYS A 152 -10.07 -19.05 -10.59
N VAL A 153 -9.21 -19.64 -11.42
CA VAL A 153 -8.43 -18.93 -12.44
C VAL A 153 -9.37 -18.09 -13.31
N GLY A 154 -8.97 -16.85 -13.61
CA GLY A 154 -9.76 -15.92 -14.41
C GLY A 154 -10.93 -15.24 -13.67
N THR A 155 -11.11 -15.50 -12.37
CA THR A 155 -12.17 -14.88 -11.57
C THR A 155 -11.61 -13.99 -10.47
N LYS A 156 -12.45 -13.09 -9.93
CA LYS A 156 -12.11 -12.25 -8.77
C LYS A 156 -12.67 -12.80 -7.45
N ARG A 157 -13.51 -13.85 -7.49
CA ARG A 157 -14.22 -14.37 -6.33
C ARG A 157 -13.29 -15.23 -5.49
N LEU A 158 -13.17 -14.88 -4.21
CA LEU A 158 -12.45 -15.69 -3.22
C LEU A 158 -13.39 -16.75 -2.64
N LEU A 159 -12.86 -17.96 -2.47
CA LEU A 159 -13.57 -19.15 -2.02
C LEU A 159 -12.80 -19.78 -0.85
N ASN A 160 -13.51 -20.52 0.00
CA ASN A 160 -12.94 -21.30 1.10
C ASN A 160 -11.96 -20.49 1.98
N CYS A 161 -12.25 -19.21 2.21
CA CYS A 161 -11.35 -18.35 2.95
C CYS A 161 -11.30 -18.71 4.43
N LYS A 162 -10.10 -18.98 4.96
CA LYS A 162 -9.88 -19.20 6.39
C LYS A 162 -9.02 -18.07 6.98
N PRO A 163 -9.48 -17.40 8.06
CA PRO A 163 -8.71 -16.34 8.69
C PRO A 163 -7.51 -16.91 9.44
N TRP A 164 -6.43 -16.13 9.44
CA TRP A 164 -5.27 -16.29 10.31
C TRP A 164 -5.08 -15.00 11.10
N ARG A 165 -5.04 -15.12 12.43
CA ARG A 165 -4.78 -14.00 13.34
C ARG A 165 -3.30 -13.98 13.72
N PHE A 166 -2.72 -12.80 13.76
CA PHE A 166 -1.34 -12.56 14.19
C PHE A 166 -1.27 -12.38 15.70
#